data_AF-A0A524MVC1-F1
#
_entry.id   AF-A0A524MVC1-F1
#
_cell.length_a   1.000
_cell.length_b   1.000
_cell.length_c   1.000
_cell.angle_alpha   90.00
_cell.angle_beta   90.00
_cell.angle_gamma   90.00
#
_symmetry.space_group_name_H-M   'P 1'
#
loop_
_entity.id
_entity.type
_entity.pdbx_description
1 polymer ?
#
loop_
_entity_poly.entity_id
_entity_poly.type
_entity_poly.pdbx_seq_one_letter_code
_entity_poly.pdbx_strand_id
1 'polypeptide(L)' 'YEGAVVGGDVPLVIDTRSTSINATSTAKEVTITERTISVTGDDLHYTFRMAAVGHPLQHHLSATLHRVG' A
#
# COMPACT_ATOMS: atom_id res chain seq x y z
N TYR A 1 -6.48 5.69 -5.55
CA TYR A 1 -5.50 4.62 -5.80
C TYR A 1 -5.98 3.86 -7.00
N GLU A 2 -5.08 3.57 -7.92
CA GLU A 2 -5.34 2.70 -9.07
C GLU A 2 -4.20 1.70 -9.18
N GLY A 3 -4.43 0.59 -9.89
CA GLY A 3 -3.49 -0.51 -9.95
C GLY A 3 -4.09 -1.76 -10.57
N ALA A 4 -3.43 -2.89 -10.35
CA ALA A 4 -3.81 -4.17 -10.92
C ALA A 4 -3.69 -5.31 -9.90
N VAL A 5 -4.43 -6.38 -10.17
CA VAL A 5 -4.11 -7.70 -9.63
C VAL A 5 -2.90 -8.21 -10.40
N VAL A 6 -1.88 -8.67 -9.70
CA VAL A 6 -0.63 -9.18 -10.30
C VAL A 6 -0.41 -10.64 -9.89
N GLY A 7 0.14 -11.44 -10.80
CA GLY A 7 0.37 -12.87 -10.54
C GLY A 7 -0.83 -13.78 -10.83
N GLY A 8 -0.84 -14.96 -10.22
CA GLY A 8 -1.89 -15.97 -10.32
C GLY A 8 -2.85 -15.95 -9.14
N ASP A 9 -3.68 -17.00 -8.99
CA ASP A 9 -4.76 -17.01 -7.99
C ASP A 9 -4.28 -17.07 -6.53
N VAL A 10 -3.10 -17.64 -6.26
CA VAL A 10 -2.53 -17.74 -4.90
C VAL A 10 -1.02 -17.48 -4.90
N PRO A 11 -0.51 -16.48 -4.15
CA PRO A 11 -1.31 -15.47 -3.44
C PRO A 11 -2.05 -14.55 -4.40
N LEU A 12 -3.25 -14.11 -4.02
CA LEU A 12 -3.87 -12.96 -4.67
C LEU A 12 -3.03 -11.73 -4.31
N VAL A 13 -2.37 -11.12 -5.31
CA VAL A 13 -1.58 -9.91 -5.09
C VAL A 13 -2.23 -8.71 -5.77
N ILE A 14 -2.37 -7.62 -5.04
CA ILE A 14 -2.92 -6.36 -5.51
C ILE A 14 -1.85 -5.29 -5.33
N ASP A 15 -1.40 -4.70 -6.43
CA ASP A 15 -0.46 -3.58 -6.44
C ASP A 15 -1.16 -2.30 -6.86
N THR A 16 -1.06 -1.26 -6.01
CA THR A 16 -1.71 0.03 -6.27
C THR A 16 -0.81 1.20 -5.94
N ARG A 17 -1.07 2.31 -6.63
CA ARG A 17 -0.39 3.60 -6.45
C ARG A 17 -1.42 4.72 -6.31
N SER A 18 -1.09 5.75 -5.52
CA SER A 18 -1.92 6.95 -5.40
C SER A 18 -2.02 7.67 -6.74
N THR A 19 -3.24 7.98 -7.17
CA THR A 19 -3.53 8.82 -8.35
C THR A 19 -3.62 10.30 -8.00
N SER A 20 -3.98 10.61 -6.75
CA SER A 20 -4.02 11.96 -6.21
C SER A 20 -3.67 11.93 -4.72
N ILE A 21 -2.94 12.94 -4.26
CA ILE A 21 -2.73 13.21 -2.84
C ILE A 21 -3.09 14.68 -2.60
N ASN A 22 -4.09 14.91 -1.75
CA ASN A 22 -4.51 16.24 -1.35
C ASN A 22 -4.17 16.46 0.13
N ALA A 23 -3.82 17.68 0.50
CA ALA A 23 -3.34 18.02 1.83
C ALA A 23 -4.00 19.31 2.34
N THR A 24 -4.27 19.36 3.64
CA THR A 24 -4.61 20.61 4.33
C THR A 24 -3.36 21.46 4.53
N SER A 25 -3.53 22.76 4.82
CA SER A 25 -2.42 23.73 4.93
C SER A 25 -1.33 23.36 5.95
N THR A 26 -1.64 22.55 6.96
CA THR A 26 -0.70 22.13 8.00
C THR A 26 -0.31 20.65 7.93
N ALA A 27 -0.78 19.90 6.93
CA ALA A 27 -0.43 18.49 6.82
C ALA A 27 1.04 18.30 6.43
N LYS A 28 1.65 17.19 6.86
CA LYS A 28 2.98 16.81 6.38
C LYS A 28 2.92 16.55 4.88
N GLU A 29 3.96 16.98 4.16
CA GLU A 29 4.08 16.71 2.74
C GLU A 29 4.18 15.20 2.50
N VAL A 30 3.30 14.70 1.63
CA VAL A 30 3.31 13.35 1.08
C VAL A 30 3.03 13.49 -0.41
N THR A 31 3.87 12.88 -1.24
CA THR A 31 3.83 13.05 -2.70
C THR A 31 3.46 11.76 -3.42
N ILE A 32 3.86 10.60 -2.89
CA ILE A 32 3.55 9.30 -3.48
C ILE A 32 3.24 8.31 -2.36
N THR A 33 2.22 7.48 -2.58
CA THR A 33 2.01 6.29 -1.76
C THR A 33 1.74 5.07 -2.64
N GLU A 34 2.28 3.93 -2.24
CA GLU A 34 2.05 2.64 -2.88
C GLU A 34 1.66 1.59 -1.86
N ARG A 35 0.85 0.63 -2.29
CA ARG A 35 0.43 -0.52 -1.49
C ARG A 35 0.58 -1.79 -2.31
N THR A 36 1.24 -2.77 -1.72
CA THR A 36 1.18 -4.17 -2.16
C THR A 36 0.42 -4.94 -1.10
N ILE A 37 -0.66 -5.60 -1.48
CA ILE A 37 -1.49 -6.44 -0.63
C ILE A 37 -1.39 -7.86 -1.18
N SER A 38 -1.12 -8.83 -0.32
CA SER A 38 -1.02 -10.25 -0.67
C SER A 38 -1.94 -11.04 0.25
N VAL A 39 -2.80 -11.87 -0.32
CA VAL A 39 -3.74 -12.72 0.42
C VAL A 39 -3.46 -14.19 0.11
N THR A 40 -3.21 -14.97 1.16
CA THR A 40 -3.03 -16.42 1.10
C THR A 40 -3.92 -17.07 2.15
N GLY A 41 -4.99 -17.75 1.73
CA GLY A 41 -5.95 -18.33 2.66
C GLY A 41 -6.60 -17.26 3.55
N ASP A 42 -6.37 -17.37 4.85
CA ASP A 42 -6.89 -16.44 5.86
C ASP A 42 -5.89 -15.34 6.27
N ASP A 43 -4.71 -15.33 5.68
CA ASP A 43 -3.67 -14.35 5.97
C ASP A 43 -3.65 -13.26 4.89
N LEU A 44 -3.73 -12.00 5.33
CA LEU A 44 -3.49 -10.82 4.50
C LEU A 44 -2.22 -10.14 4.97
N HIS A 45 -1.19 -10.12 4.12
CA HIS A 45 0.02 -9.32 4.33
C HIS A 45 -0.04 -8.06 3.47
N TYR A 46 0.31 -6.91 4.03
CA TYR A 46 0.47 -5.70 3.22
C TYR A 46 1.76 -4.95 3.52
N THR A 47 2.29 -4.30 2.48
CA THR A 47 3.37 -3.31 2.58
C THR A 47 2.87 -1.98 2.06
N PHE A 48 3.16 -0.91 2.78
CA PHE A 48 2.91 0.48 2.39
C PHE A 48 4.24 1.21 2.21
N ARG A 49 4.40 1.83 1.05
CA ARG A 49 5.57 2.66 0.72
C ARG A 49 5.12 4.10 0.55
N MET A 50 5.95 5.03 1.00
CA MET A 50 5.62 6.45 1.00
C MET A 50 6.84 7.29 0.65
N ALA A 51 6.66 8.20 -0.33
CA ALA A 51 7.54 9.34 -0.53
C ALA A 51 6.91 10.52 0.20
N ALA A 52 7.64 11.08 1.16
CA ALA A 52 7.13 12.12 2.05
C ALA A 52 8.28 12.89 2.67
N VAL A 53 7.99 14.14 3.03
CA VAL A 53 8.89 15.07 3.71
C VAL A 53 10.28 15.14 3.08
N GLY A 54 10.32 15.17 1.75
CA GLY A 54 11.56 15.26 0.96
C GLY A 54 12.32 13.94 0.75
N HIS A 55 11.84 12.81 1.28
CA HIS A 55 12.44 11.50 1.03
C HIS A 55 11.84 10.80 -0.19
N PRO A 56 12.66 10.03 -0.94
CA PRO A 56 12.15 9.20 -2.03
C PRO A 56 11.21 8.10 -1.51
N LEU A 57 10.48 7.46 -2.42
CA LEU A 57 9.58 6.36 -2.10
C LEU A 57 10.33 5.23 -1.38
N GLN A 58 9.93 4.95 -0.15
CA GLN A 58 10.56 3.93 0.70
C GLN A 58 9.52 3.19 1.52
N HIS A 59 9.91 2.05 2.09
CA HIS A 59 9.08 1.32 3.04
C HIS A 59 8.68 2.23 4.22
N HIS A 60 7.40 2.22 4.58
CA HIS A 60 6.90 2.93 5.74
C HIS A 60 6.18 2.01 6.72
N LEU A 61 5.29 1.14 6.24
CA LEU A 61 4.55 0.19 7.10
C LEU A 61 4.52 -1.21 6.47
N SER A 62 4.43 -2.23 7.32
CA SER A 62 3.95 -3.56 6.96
C SER A 62 3.15 -4.16 8.11
N ALA A 63 2.20 -5.02 7.79
CA ALA A 63 1.48 -5.80 8.78
C ALA A 63 0.82 -7.03 8.16
N THR A 64 0.59 -8.04 9.00
CA THR A 64 -0.20 -9.23 8.67
C THR A 64 -1.49 -9.19 9.48
N LEU A 65 -2.61 -9.41 8.81
CA LEU A 65 -3.93 -9.53 9.38
C LEU A 65 -4.41 -10.96 9.14
N HIS A 66 -5.15 -11.49 10.11
CA HIS A 66 -5.77 -12.81 10.02
C HIS A 66 -7.29 -12.65 9.94
N ARG A 67 -7.95 -13.43 9.08
CA ARG A 67 -9.41 -13.48 9.02
C ARG A 67 -9.96 -13.93 10.37
N VAL A 68 -10.90 -13.15 10.91
CA VAL A 68 -11.70 -13.55 12.07
C VAL A 68 -13.05 -14.06 11.56
N GLY A 69 -13.48 -15.22 12.07
CA GLY A 69 -14.76 -15.85 11.77
C GLY A 69 -15.90 -15.29 12.60
#